data_AF-A0A539E7N9-F1
#
_entry.id   AF-A0A539E7N9-F1
#
_cell.length_a   1.000
_cell.length_b   1.000
_cell.length_c   1.000
_cell.angle_alpha   90.00
_cell.angle_beta   90.00
_cell.angle_gamma   90.00
#
_symmetry.space_group_name_H-M   'P 1'
#
loop_
_entity.id
_entity.type
_entity.pdbx_description
1 polymer ?
#
loop_
_entity_poly.entity_id
_entity_poly.type
_entity_poly.pdbx_seq_one_letter_code
_entity_poly.pdbx_strand_id
1 'polypeptide(L)'
;MTELALEVEHVTKTFRLHHQKTSSIKQLIAGKGRNRFDEFTALKDVTFDVKEGEVFGVIGQNGSGKSTLLKCMAGILQPNAGSVRVHKRMSALLELGAGFHPELSGRDNVFLNAAILGMSRKDIAVRFDDIVEFSGLHSFIDSPVKTYSSGMYVRLAFAVAINVDPRLLIIDEILAVGDVSFQQRCLEKFVEFRNEGRTIVLVTHAMNTVRDMCDRAIWLTHGTVTGEGDPSELVDDYTETMLGNINRGGDGSVRRGSGEIQISSVELFVGDSELPVKRFRTGDRVRLRLHYQAEKSIPRPVIAFTIEHLGGSTVTAPCTRDVGLIPDALSGNGAVDVVLDDVALTSTGRTSTTTCTWHYGSM
;
A
#
# COMPACT_ATOMS: atom_id res chain seq x y z
N MET A 1 27.57 5.87 15.37
CA MET A 1 26.71 4.68 15.23
C MET A 1 25.29 5.20 15.20
N THR A 2 24.50 4.82 14.19
CA THR A 2 23.10 5.21 14.12
C THR A 2 22.32 4.45 15.18
N GLU A 3 21.57 5.13 16.05
CA GLU A 3 20.76 4.46 17.06
C GLU A 3 19.54 3.77 16.41
N LEU A 4 19.19 2.59 16.89
CA LEU A 4 18.06 1.79 16.41
C LEU A 4 16.82 2.07 17.28
N ALA A 5 15.67 2.23 16.63
CA ALA A 5 14.38 2.31 17.31
C ALA A 5 13.73 0.93 17.50
N LEU A 6 13.92 0.04 16.53
CA LEU A 6 13.35 -1.30 16.48
C LEU A 6 14.34 -2.26 15.80
N GLU A 7 14.45 -3.46 16.33
CA GLU A 7 15.26 -4.54 15.79
C GLU A 7 14.46 -5.84 15.77
N VAL A 8 14.42 -6.50 14.62
CA VAL A 8 13.73 -7.77 14.40
C VAL A 8 14.78 -8.77 13.93
N GLU A 9 15.00 -9.84 14.69
CA GLU A 9 16.02 -10.85 14.40
C GLU A 9 15.39 -12.25 14.28
N HIS A 10 15.53 -12.86 13.11
CA HIS A 10 15.18 -14.27 12.85
C HIS A 10 13.76 -14.65 13.29
N VAL A 11 12.82 -13.71 13.20
CA VAL A 11 11.46 -13.88 13.72
C VAL A 11 10.71 -14.91 12.89
N THR A 12 10.29 -15.98 13.56
CA THR A 12 9.44 -17.03 13.00
C THR A 12 8.16 -17.14 13.81
N LYS A 13 7.00 -17.20 13.13
CA LYS A 13 5.69 -17.35 13.76
C LYS A 13 4.83 -18.36 13.02
N THR A 14 4.39 -19.38 13.75
CA THR A 14 3.55 -20.48 13.27
C THR A 14 2.25 -20.55 14.08
N PHE A 15 1.16 -20.82 13.39
CA PHE A 15 -0.17 -21.03 13.96
C PHE A 15 -0.61 -22.48 13.74
N ARG A 16 -1.36 -23.02 14.70
CA ARG A 16 -2.02 -24.32 14.55
C ARG A 16 -3.42 -24.10 14.01
N LEU A 17 -3.67 -24.59 12.80
CA LEU A 17 -4.99 -24.60 12.18
C LEU A 17 -5.72 -25.85 12.65
N HIS A 18 -6.73 -25.65 13.49
CA HIS A 18 -7.65 -26.70 13.90
C HIS A 18 -8.79 -26.79 12.89
N HIS A 19 -8.85 -27.89 12.14
CA HIS A 19 -10.04 -28.20 11.36
C HIS A 19 -11.15 -28.60 12.32
N GLN A 20 -12.15 -27.74 12.53
CA GLN A 20 -13.37 -28.16 13.21
C GLN A 20 -14.11 -29.15 12.32
N LYS A 21 -13.83 -30.45 12.50
CA LYS A 21 -14.81 -31.48 12.16
C LYS A 21 -15.70 -31.67 13.38
N THR A 22 -16.89 -31.06 13.37
CA THR A 22 -18.00 -31.58 14.15
C THR A 22 -18.26 -33.02 13.72
N SER A 23 -18.00 -34.02 14.57
CA SER A 23 -18.76 -35.28 14.55
C SER A 23 -18.51 -36.18 15.77
N SER A 24 -19.46 -36.10 16.69
CA SER A 24 -19.91 -37.21 17.57
C SER A 24 -18.99 -37.65 18.72
N ILE A 25 -19.60 -37.77 19.90
CA ILE A 25 -19.04 -38.39 21.12
C ILE A 25 -18.45 -39.79 20.83
N LYS A 26 -18.91 -40.48 19.77
CA LYS A 26 -18.34 -41.75 19.30
C LYS A 26 -16.87 -41.64 18.84
N GLN A 27 -16.40 -40.49 18.33
CA GLN A 27 -14.99 -40.27 17.97
C GLN A 27 -14.08 -40.04 19.19
N LEU A 28 -14.62 -39.51 20.30
CA LEU A 28 -13.87 -39.33 21.55
C LEU A 28 -13.52 -40.67 22.24
N ILE A 29 -14.36 -41.69 22.06
CA ILE A 29 -14.19 -43.01 22.69
C ILE A 29 -13.38 -43.96 21.80
N ALA A 30 -13.42 -43.80 20.47
CA ALA A 30 -12.82 -44.74 19.52
C ALA A 30 -11.37 -44.42 19.07
N GLY A 31 -10.77 -43.30 19.48
CA GLY A 31 -9.49 -42.85 18.88
C GLY A 31 -8.48 -42.24 19.84
N LYS A 32 -7.58 -43.07 20.39
CA LYS A 32 -6.23 -42.65 20.84
C LYS A 32 -5.36 -42.19 19.65
N GLY A 33 -5.74 -41.13 18.93
CA GLY A 33 -5.10 -40.82 17.66
C GLY A 33 -5.22 -39.38 17.20
N ARG A 34 -4.40 -38.51 17.82
CA ARG A 34 -3.93 -37.19 17.34
C ARG A 34 -5.00 -36.24 16.83
N ASN A 35 -5.27 -35.21 17.62
CA ASN A 35 -5.88 -33.96 17.16
C ASN A 35 -5.05 -33.47 15.95
N ARG A 36 -5.53 -33.73 14.72
CA ARG A 36 -4.84 -33.36 13.48
C ARG A 36 -4.99 -31.84 13.35
N PHE A 37 -3.91 -31.13 13.59
CA PHE A 37 -3.78 -29.72 13.27
C PHE A 37 -2.80 -29.59 12.11
N ASP A 38 -3.09 -28.69 11.18
CA ASP A 38 -2.11 -28.26 10.19
C ASP A 38 -1.32 -27.08 10.78
N GLU A 39 -0.02 -27.01 10.51
CA GLU A 39 0.80 -25.88 10.91
C GLU A 39 0.87 -24.87 9.76
N PHE A 40 0.48 -23.62 10.04
CA PHE A 40 0.58 -22.51 9.13
C PHE A 40 1.67 -21.56 9.60
N THR A 41 2.77 -21.47 8.85
CA THR A 41 3.86 -20.55 9.15
C THR A 41 3.56 -19.21 8.50
N ALA A 42 3.25 -18.20 9.33
CA ALA A 42 2.90 -16.86 8.89
C ALA A 42 4.12 -15.95 8.72
N LEU A 43 5.17 -16.18 9.51
CA LEU A 43 6.48 -15.53 9.39
C LEU A 43 7.57 -16.60 9.47
N LYS A 44 8.58 -16.50 8.63
CA LYS A 44 9.68 -17.44 8.56
C LYS A 44 10.98 -16.64 8.43
N ASP A 45 11.76 -16.67 9.51
CA ASP A 45 13.11 -16.11 9.56
C ASP A 45 13.21 -14.65 9.09
N VAL A 46 12.33 -13.79 9.60
CA VAL A 46 12.28 -12.37 9.25
C VAL A 46 13.31 -11.59 10.07
N THR A 47 14.20 -10.86 9.38
CA THR A 47 15.24 -10.01 9.99
C THR A 47 15.27 -8.64 9.32
N PHE A 48 15.24 -7.56 10.11
CA PHE A 48 15.46 -6.18 9.66
C PHE A 48 15.62 -5.23 10.87
N ASP A 49 16.11 -4.02 10.63
CA ASP A 49 16.23 -2.95 11.61
C ASP A 49 15.53 -1.66 11.15
N VAL A 50 15.14 -0.84 12.12
CA VAL A 50 14.61 0.52 11.89
C VAL A 50 15.42 1.51 12.72
N LYS A 51 16.00 2.50 12.04
CA LYS A 51 16.82 3.56 12.63
C LYS A 51 15.93 4.64 13.25
N GLU A 52 16.47 5.36 14.21
CA GLU A 52 15.78 6.51 14.78
C GLU A 52 15.58 7.63 13.76
N GLY A 53 14.36 8.17 13.73
CA GLY A 53 13.95 9.24 12.81
C GLY A 53 13.67 8.77 11.38
N GLU A 54 13.75 7.46 11.13
CA GLU A 54 13.45 6.85 9.83
C GLU A 54 11.94 6.59 9.69
N VAL A 55 11.42 6.83 8.49
CA VAL A 55 10.14 6.30 8.05
C VAL A 55 10.37 5.00 7.29
N PHE A 56 10.00 3.88 7.88
CA PHE A 56 10.27 2.54 7.38
C PHE A 56 9.00 1.85 6.88
N GLY A 57 9.00 1.39 5.63
CA GLY A 57 7.88 0.71 4.99
C GLY A 57 7.91 -0.81 5.14
N VAL A 58 6.76 -1.43 5.37
CA VAL A 58 6.56 -2.89 5.24
C VAL A 58 5.47 -3.13 4.21
N ILE A 59 5.88 -3.60 3.03
CA ILE A 59 4.98 -3.85 1.89
C ILE A 59 4.80 -5.34 1.64
N GLY A 60 3.71 -5.69 0.94
CA GLY A 60 3.43 -7.07 0.56
C GLY A 60 1.96 -7.30 0.23
N GLN A 61 1.66 -8.41 -0.42
CA GLN A 61 0.29 -8.85 -0.70
C GLN A 61 -0.52 -9.14 0.59
N ASN A 62 -1.84 -9.22 0.46
CA ASN A 62 -2.68 -9.74 1.53
C ASN A 62 -2.31 -11.20 1.82
N GLY A 63 -2.25 -11.55 3.11
CA GLY A 63 -1.78 -12.87 3.54
C GLY A 63 -0.26 -13.07 3.51
N SER A 64 0.54 -12.05 3.19
CA SER A 64 2.00 -12.19 3.20
C SER A 64 2.65 -12.24 4.58
N GLY A 65 1.89 -11.98 5.65
CA GLY A 65 2.37 -11.99 7.03
C GLY A 65 2.47 -10.61 7.69
N LYS A 66 2.17 -9.51 6.98
CA LYS A 66 2.26 -8.12 7.48
C LYS A 66 1.61 -7.92 8.86
N SER A 67 0.33 -8.25 9.00
CA SER A 67 -0.39 -8.10 10.27
C SER A 67 0.15 -9.02 11.38
N THR A 68 0.73 -10.17 11.03
CA THR A 68 1.42 -11.04 12.00
C THR A 68 2.72 -10.41 12.47
N LEU A 69 3.54 -9.90 11.53
CA LEU A 69 4.80 -9.22 11.83
C LEU A 69 4.54 -8.01 12.72
N LEU A 70 3.56 -7.21 12.36
CA LEU A 70 3.12 -6.04 13.10
C LEU A 70 2.64 -6.38 14.52
N LYS A 71 1.90 -7.48 14.71
CA LYS A 71 1.52 -7.95 16.05
C LYS A 71 2.73 -8.45 16.85
N CYS A 72 3.74 -9.00 16.20
CA CYS A 72 5.01 -9.35 16.84
C CYS A 72 5.81 -8.10 17.24
N MET A 73 5.92 -7.11 16.35
CA MET A 73 6.56 -5.82 16.64
C MET A 73 5.89 -5.10 17.82
N ALA A 74 4.55 -5.13 17.87
CA ALA A 74 3.78 -4.53 18.95
C ALA A 74 3.79 -5.33 20.27
N GLY A 75 4.42 -6.51 20.32
CA GLY A 75 4.45 -7.37 21.51
C GLY A 75 3.14 -8.09 21.82
N ILE A 76 2.13 -7.98 20.95
CA ILE A 76 0.83 -8.66 21.09
C ILE A 76 0.98 -10.17 20.86
N LEU A 77 1.82 -10.56 19.90
CA LEU A 77 2.13 -11.95 19.62
C LEU A 77 3.60 -12.25 19.86
N GLN A 78 3.88 -13.22 20.72
CA GLN A 78 5.25 -13.71 20.87
C GLN A 78 5.66 -14.59 19.68
N PRO A 79 6.85 -14.36 19.10
CA PRO A 79 7.38 -15.23 18.05
C PRO A 79 7.70 -16.63 18.61
N ASN A 80 7.72 -17.64 17.74
CA ASN A 80 8.12 -19.00 18.11
C ASN A 80 9.65 -19.16 18.16
N ALA A 81 10.37 -18.38 17.34
CA ALA A 81 11.82 -18.27 17.33
C ALA A 81 12.23 -16.86 16.92
N GLY A 82 13.46 -16.46 17.24
CA GLY A 82 13.96 -15.10 17.02
C GLY A 82 13.56 -14.13 18.14
N SER A 83 13.83 -12.84 17.94
CA SER A 83 13.51 -11.80 18.91
C SER A 83 13.08 -10.48 18.25
N VAL A 84 12.28 -9.71 18.97
CA VAL A 84 11.91 -8.33 18.64
C VAL A 84 12.36 -7.46 19.79
N ARG A 85 13.21 -6.47 19.53
CA ARG A 85 13.70 -5.50 20.52
C ARG A 85 13.24 -4.10 20.15
N VAL A 86 12.54 -3.45 21.07
CA VAL A 86 12.03 -2.07 20.92
C VAL A 86 12.82 -1.17 21.86
N HIS A 87 13.52 -0.17 21.32
CA HIS A 87 14.44 0.69 22.08
C HIS A 87 13.83 2.03 22.50
N LYS A 88 12.63 2.35 22.01
CA LYS A 88 11.94 3.61 22.27
C LYS A 88 10.50 3.38 22.70
N ARG A 89 9.87 4.41 23.29
CA ARG A 89 8.44 4.38 23.60
C ARG A 89 7.64 4.25 22.30
N MET A 90 7.01 3.10 22.13
CA MET A 90 6.25 2.74 20.94
C MET A 90 4.75 2.95 21.15
N SER A 91 4.07 3.38 20.09
CA SER A 91 2.61 3.31 19.96
C SER A 91 2.28 2.59 18.66
N ALA A 92 1.32 1.67 18.68
CA ALA A 92 0.93 0.89 17.50
C ALA A 92 -0.57 1.05 17.25
N LEU A 93 -0.93 1.54 16.06
CA LEU A 93 -2.31 1.86 15.65
C LEU A 93 -3.06 0.63 15.12
N LEU A 94 -2.95 -0.52 15.78
CA LEU A 94 -3.36 -1.82 15.22
C LEU A 94 -4.78 -2.21 15.63
N GLU A 95 -5.20 -1.71 16.78
CA GLU A 95 -6.50 -1.97 17.38
C GLU A 95 -7.05 -0.64 17.89
N LEU A 96 -7.29 0.30 16.97
CA LEU A 96 -7.84 1.60 17.32
C LEU A 96 -9.13 1.44 18.11
N GLY A 97 -9.12 1.99 19.33
CA GLY A 97 -10.23 1.92 20.27
C GLY A 97 -10.26 0.64 21.08
N ALA A 98 -9.27 -0.25 20.98
CA ALA A 98 -9.08 -1.30 21.99
C ALA A 98 -8.94 -0.66 23.37
N GLY A 99 -9.76 -1.11 24.31
CA GLY A 99 -9.87 -0.51 25.63
C GLY A 99 -10.89 0.62 25.75
N PHE A 100 -11.61 0.98 24.68
CA PHE A 100 -12.82 1.78 24.84
C PHE A 100 -13.91 0.97 25.54
N HIS A 101 -14.59 1.61 26.48
CA HIS A 101 -15.73 1.08 27.20
C HIS A 101 -17.02 1.66 26.61
N PRO A 102 -17.95 0.83 26.07
CA PRO A 102 -19.13 1.31 25.35
C PRO A 102 -20.07 2.20 26.18
N GLU A 103 -20.16 1.93 27.49
CA GLU A 103 -21.02 2.70 28.41
C GLU A 103 -20.41 4.03 28.87
N LEU A 104 -19.10 4.23 28.65
CA LEU A 104 -18.42 5.46 29.05
C LEU A 104 -18.54 6.53 27.96
N SER A 105 -18.48 7.80 28.37
CA SER A 105 -18.45 8.94 27.44
C SER A 105 -17.21 8.90 26.55
N GLY A 106 -17.22 9.60 25.41
CA GLY A 106 -16.02 9.81 24.61
C GLY A 106 -14.88 10.42 25.44
N ARG A 107 -15.19 11.39 26.31
CA ARG A 107 -14.24 12.00 27.25
C ARG A 107 -13.57 10.95 28.14
N ASP A 108 -14.36 10.14 28.83
CA ASP A 108 -13.83 9.11 29.74
C ASP A 108 -13.00 8.08 28.97
N ASN A 109 -13.42 7.75 27.75
CA ASN A 109 -12.68 6.86 26.85
C ASN A 109 -11.33 7.45 26.39
N VAL A 110 -11.25 8.77 26.18
CA VAL A 110 -9.97 9.45 25.93
C VAL A 110 -9.02 9.24 27.11
N PHE A 111 -9.49 9.48 28.34
CA PHE A 111 -8.67 9.30 29.53
C PHE A 111 -8.26 7.83 29.75
N LEU A 112 -9.19 6.89 29.56
CA LEU A 112 -8.94 5.47 29.72
C LEU A 112 -7.92 4.96 28.70
N ASN A 113 -8.14 5.23 27.41
CA ASN A 113 -7.30 4.72 26.33
C ASN A 113 -5.90 5.36 26.35
N ALA A 114 -5.81 6.67 26.58
CA ALA A 114 -4.51 7.33 26.67
C ALA A 114 -3.69 6.83 27.88
N ALA A 115 -4.34 6.48 29.00
CA ALA A 115 -3.67 5.86 30.14
C ALA A 115 -3.16 4.45 29.82
N ILE A 116 -3.93 3.65 29.07
CA ILE A 116 -3.48 2.34 28.55
C ILE A 116 -2.24 2.50 27.65
N LEU A 117 -2.18 3.58 26.87
CA LEU A 117 -1.02 3.94 26.04
C LEU A 117 0.13 4.62 26.84
N GLY A 118 0.05 4.60 28.17
CA GLY A 118 1.12 5.02 29.07
C GLY A 118 1.20 6.52 29.32
N MET A 119 0.16 7.30 29.03
CA MET A 119 0.12 8.72 29.40
C MET A 119 -0.31 8.91 30.85
N SER A 120 0.29 9.89 31.54
CA SER A 120 -0.19 10.29 32.85
C SER A 120 -1.50 11.08 32.72
N ARG A 121 -2.36 11.06 33.75
CA ARG A 121 -3.61 11.85 33.76
C ARG A 121 -3.36 13.34 33.49
N LYS A 122 -2.23 13.88 33.92
CA LYS A 122 -1.83 15.28 33.69
C LYS A 122 -1.52 15.53 32.21
N ASP A 123 -0.76 14.65 31.57
CA ASP A 123 -0.43 14.79 30.15
C ASP A 123 -1.67 14.66 29.27
N ILE A 124 -2.60 13.77 29.65
CA ILE A 124 -3.88 13.61 28.94
C ILE A 124 -4.70 14.90 29.03
N ALA A 125 -4.80 15.51 30.22
CA ALA A 125 -5.56 16.74 30.42
C ALA A 125 -5.00 17.91 29.57
N VAL A 126 -3.68 17.99 29.39
CA VAL A 126 -3.04 19.01 28.55
C VAL A 126 -3.38 18.82 27.07
N ARG A 127 -3.49 17.57 26.60
CA ARG A 127 -3.75 17.23 25.19
C ARG A 127 -5.21 16.98 24.86
N PHE A 128 -6.09 17.08 25.87
CA PHE A 128 -7.49 16.69 25.71
C PHE A 128 -8.18 17.51 24.61
N ASP A 129 -7.99 18.83 24.63
CA ASP A 129 -8.63 19.72 23.65
C ASP A 129 -8.11 19.45 22.23
N ASP A 130 -6.80 19.23 22.06
CA ASP A 130 -6.20 18.83 20.77
C ASP A 130 -6.77 17.51 20.25
N ILE A 131 -6.99 16.53 21.13
CA ILE A 131 -7.62 15.24 20.78
C ILE A 131 -9.05 15.47 20.29
N VAL A 132 -9.83 16.29 21.01
CA VAL A 132 -11.22 16.56 20.63
C VAL A 132 -11.28 17.33 19.31
N GLU A 133 -10.43 18.34 19.13
CA GLU A 133 -10.34 19.13 17.89
C GLU A 133 -9.93 18.28 16.69
N PHE A 134 -8.91 17.44 16.84
CA PHE A 134 -8.46 16.52 15.80
C PHE A 134 -9.58 15.54 15.42
N SER A 135 -10.24 14.95 16.42
CA SER A 135 -11.37 14.03 16.21
C SER A 135 -12.58 14.71 15.56
N GLY A 136 -12.77 16.02 15.75
CA GLY A 136 -13.93 16.79 15.31
C GLY A 136 -15.24 16.41 16.03
N LEU A 137 -15.16 15.85 17.24
CA LEU A 137 -16.32 15.30 17.97
C LEU A 137 -16.79 16.18 19.15
N HIS A 138 -16.53 17.50 19.12
CA HIS A 138 -16.88 18.42 20.21
C HIS A 138 -18.30 18.23 20.74
N SER A 139 -19.31 18.13 19.86
CA SER A 139 -20.72 17.99 20.24
C SER A 139 -21.10 16.62 20.81
N PHE A 140 -20.26 15.60 20.60
CA PHE A 140 -20.55 14.21 20.97
C PHE A 140 -19.61 13.68 22.06
N ILE A 141 -18.59 14.44 22.46
CA ILE A 141 -17.52 13.97 23.35
C ILE A 141 -18.05 13.48 24.71
N ASP A 142 -19.11 14.09 25.22
CA ASP A 142 -19.73 13.71 26.50
C ASP A 142 -20.83 12.64 26.34
N SER A 143 -21.11 12.18 25.11
CA SER A 143 -22.05 11.09 24.84
C SER A 143 -21.37 9.71 24.98
N PRO A 144 -22.09 8.66 25.42
CA PRO A 144 -21.55 7.31 25.49
C PRO A 144 -21.07 6.79 24.14
N VAL A 145 -19.90 6.14 24.09
CA VAL A 145 -19.27 5.69 22.84
C VAL A 145 -20.12 4.64 22.10
N LYS A 146 -20.97 3.86 22.80
CA LYS A 146 -21.94 2.97 22.14
C LYS A 146 -22.92 3.65 21.19
N THR A 147 -23.09 4.98 21.32
CA THR A 147 -23.96 5.79 20.45
C THR A 147 -23.23 6.33 19.21
N TYR A 148 -21.90 6.16 19.16
CA TYR A 148 -21.10 6.68 18.06
C TYR A 148 -21.31 5.84 16.80
N SER A 149 -21.26 6.49 15.64
CA SER A 149 -21.07 5.77 14.39
C SER A 149 -19.69 5.10 14.37
N SER A 150 -19.50 4.10 13.51
CA SER A 150 -18.18 3.47 13.29
C SER A 150 -17.10 4.50 12.93
N GLY A 151 -17.45 5.52 12.13
CA GLY A 151 -16.54 6.61 11.76
C GLY A 151 -16.15 7.47 12.96
N MET A 152 -17.10 7.86 13.80
CA MET A 152 -16.81 8.63 15.02
C MET A 152 -15.93 7.84 15.99
N TYR A 153 -16.20 6.54 16.16
CA TYR A 153 -15.42 5.65 17.00
C TYR A 153 -13.95 5.63 16.56
N VAL A 154 -13.69 5.38 15.27
CA VAL A 154 -12.31 5.30 14.77
C VAL A 154 -11.63 6.67 14.78
N ARG A 155 -12.34 7.75 14.47
CA ARG A 155 -11.80 9.12 14.56
C ARG A 155 -11.31 9.45 15.95
N LEU A 156 -12.10 9.14 16.99
CA LEU A 156 -11.69 9.38 18.37
C LEU A 156 -10.49 8.51 18.75
N ALA A 157 -10.54 7.22 18.44
CA ALA A 157 -9.45 6.30 18.72
C ALA A 157 -8.13 6.74 18.07
N PHE A 158 -8.18 7.16 16.81
CA PHE A 158 -7.01 7.67 16.09
C PHE A 158 -6.51 8.98 16.70
N ALA A 159 -7.42 9.90 17.01
CA ALA A 159 -7.08 11.18 17.64
C ALA A 159 -6.35 10.99 18.97
N VAL A 160 -6.79 10.03 19.80
CA VAL A 160 -6.09 9.68 21.03
C VAL A 160 -4.69 9.16 20.72
N ALA A 161 -4.59 8.16 19.85
CA ALA A 161 -3.34 7.44 19.61
C ALA A 161 -2.25 8.30 18.95
N ILE A 162 -2.62 9.24 18.08
CA ILE A 162 -1.66 10.16 17.45
C ILE A 162 -1.17 11.23 18.46
N ASN A 163 -2.00 11.62 19.44
CA ASN A 163 -1.65 12.61 20.45
C ASN A 163 -0.89 12.03 21.65
N VAL A 164 -0.44 10.77 21.61
CA VAL A 164 0.29 10.10 22.71
C VAL A 164 1.80 10.39 22.75
N ASP A 165 2.33 11.18 21.81
CA ASP A 165 3.77 11.48 21.68
C ASP A 165 4.71 10.27 21.54
N PRO A 166 4.41 9.30 20.66
CA PRO A 166 5.30 8.16 20.50
C PRO A 166 6.62 8.58 19.85
N ARG A 167 7.72 7.99 20.33
CA ARG A 167 9.04 8.07 19.67
C ARG A 167 9.15 7.10 18.49
N LEU A 168 8.40 5.99 18.55
CA LEU A 168 8.20 5.01 17.49
C LEU A 168 6.70 4.81 17.26
N LEU A 169 6.20 5.09 16.06
CA LEU A 169 4.81 4.90 15.68
C LEU A 169 4.68 3.77 14.65
N ILE A 170 3.88 2.73 14.94
CA ILE A 170 3.54 1.69 13.96
C ILE A 170 2.13 1.94 13.44
N ILE A 171 1.97 2.01 12.12
CA ILE A 171 0.69 2.27 11.45
C ILE A 171 0.36 1.08 10.54
N ASP A 172 -0.82 0.49 10.69
CA ASP A 172 -1.36 -0.54 9.78
C ASP A 172 -2.45 0.07 8.93
N GLU A 173 -2.30 0.19 7.60
CA GLU A 173 -3.34 0.39 6.55
C GLU A 173 -4.49 1.41 6.78
N ILE A 174 -4.49 2.14 7.91
CA ILE A 174 -5.62 2.87 8.48
C ILE A 174 -5.60 4.35 8.09
N LEU A 175 -4.59 4.77 7.32
CA LEU A 175 -4.56 6.11 6.74
C LEU A 175 -5.78 6.37 5.83
N ALA A 176 -6.54 5.33 5.44
CA ALA A 176 -7.79 5.43 4.69
C ALA A 176 -9.07 5.53 5.57
N VAL A 177 -8.99 5.55 6.90
CA VAL A 177 -10.19 5.64 7.75
C VAL A 177 -10.63 7.09 7.95
N GLY A 178 -11.95 7.32 7.87
CA GLY A 178 -12.58 8.63 8.01
C GLY A 178 -13.02 9.21 6.67
N ASP A 179 -13.54 10.43 6.70
CA ASP A 179 -13.82 11.19 5.49
C ASP A 179 -12.52 11.82 4.93
N VAL A 180 -12.59 12.39 3.73
CA VAL A 180 -11.45 13.04 3.05
C VAL A 180 -10.81 14.12 3.94
N SER A 181 -11.60 14.85 4.71
CA SER A 181 -11.09 15.90 5.58
C SER A 181 -10.27 15.34 6.75
N PHE A 182 -10.68 14.20 7.30
CA PHE A 182 -9.94 13.51 8.35
C PHE A 182 -8.67 12.85 7.83
N GLN A 183 -8.72 12.21 6.65
CA GLN A 183 -7.54 11.64 6.00
C GLN A 183 -6.46 12.70 5.75
N GLN A 184 -6.85 13.90 5.29
CA GLN A 184 -5.94 15.02 5.10
C GLN A 184 -5.25 15.44 6.40
N ARG A 185 -6.01 15.56 7.51
CA ARG A 185 -5.46 15.85 8.85
C ARG A 185 -4.47 14.78 9.32
N CYS A 186 -4.76 13.50 9.04
CA CYS A 186 -3.85 12.40 9.36
C CYS A 186 -2.53 12.52 8.59
N LEU A 187 -2.59 12.87 7.30
CA LEU A 187 -1.41 13.07 6.47
C LEU A 187 -0.56 14.25 6.96
N GLU A 188 -1.20 15.39 7.27
CA GLU A 188 -0.52 16.56 7.83
C GLU A 188 0.21 16.22 9.13
N LYS A 189 -0.44 15.47 10.03
CA LYS A 189 0.17 15.04 11.29
C LYS A 189 1.32 14.06 11.08
N PHE A 190 1.24 13.21 10.06
CA PHE A 190 2.35 12.33 9.69
C PHE A 190 3.56 13.14 9.21
N VAL A 191 3.33 14.13 8.34
CA VAL A 191 4.41 15.01 7.83
C VAL A 191 5.04 15.78 8.99
N GLU A 192 4.24 16.27 9.93
CA GLU A 192 4.74 16.89 11.17
C GLU A 192 5.66 15.95 11.94
N PHE A 193 5.24 14.70 12.17
CA PHE A 193 6.04 13.69 12.88
C PHE A 193 7.36 13.36 12.17
N ARG A 194 7.33 13.27 10.84
CA ARG A 194 8.53 13.10 10.04
C ARG A 194 9.48 14.29 10.23
N ASN A 195 8.97 15.52 10.14
CA ASN A 195 9.76 16.75 10.30
C ASN A 195 10.35 16.90 11.72
N GLU A 196 9.66 16.36 12.73
CA GLU A 196 10.15 16.29 14.11
C GLU A 196 11.20 15.19 14.34
N GLY A 197 11.52 14.38 13.33
CA GLY A 197 12.47 13.28 13.43
C GLY A 197 11.94 12.11 14.26
N ARG A 198 10.62 11.89 14.27
CA ARG A 198 10.03 10.69 14.89
C ARG A 198 10.23 9.47 13.99
N THR A 199 10.32 8.31 14.62
CA THR A 199 10.44 7.05 13.89
C THR A 199 9.05 6.52 13.56
N ILE A 200 8.82 6.12 12.31
CA ILE A 200 7.53 5.61 11.87
C ILE A 200 7.72 4.30 11.11
N VAL A 201 6.94 3.28 11.44
CA VAL A 201 6.85 2.03 10.69
C VAL A 201 5.48 1.99 10.02
N LEU A 202 5.47 2.09 8.70
CA LEU A 202 4.27 2.08 7.88
C LEU A 202 4.07 0.69 7.27
N VAL A 203 3.04 -0.02 7.73
CA VAL A 203 2.63 -1.31 7.18
C VAL A 203 1.45 -1.10 6.25
N THR A 204 1.65 -1.27 4.95
CA THR A 204 0.66 -0.90 3.95
C THR A 204 0.82 -1.69 2.65
N HIS A 205 -0.25 -1.72 1.85
CA HIS A 205 -0.21 -2.14 0.45
C HIS A 205 -0.31 -0.95 -0.52
N ALA A 206 -0.41 0.30 0.00
CA ALA A 206 -0.48 1.52 -0.79
C ALA A 206 0.93 1.94 -1.26
N MET A 207 1.29 1.52 -2.47
CA MET A 207 2.63 1.69 -3.06
C MET A 207 3.06 3.15 -3.22
N ASN A 208 2.14 4.05 -3.60
CA ASN A 208 2.43 5.48 -3.75
C ASN A 208 2.84 6.11 -2.42
N THR A 209 2.11 5.79 -1.33
CA THR A 209 2.44 6.25 0.02
C THR A 209 3.84 5.83 0.43
N VAL A 210 4.25 4.61 0.08
CA VAL A 210 5.58 4.08 0.39
C VAL A 210 6.66 4.85 -0.37
N ARG A 211 6.46 5.16 -1.66
CA ARG A 211 7.40 5.96 -2.46
C ARG A 211 7.56 7.37 -1.93
N ASP A 212 6.46 8.02 -1.55
CA ASP A 212 6.47 9.43 -1.19
C ASP A 212 6.97 9.69 0.24
N MET A 213 6.76 8.71 1.14
CA MET A 213 6.88 8.95 2.58
C MET A 213 7.98 8.15 3.27
N CYS A 214 8.33 6.97 2.76
CA CYS A 214 9.35 6.12 3.38
C CYS A 214 10.77 6.52 2.95
N ASP A 215 11.73 6.28 3.84
CA ASP A 215 13.16 6.42 3.56
C ASP A 215 13.78 5.05 3.18
N ARG A 216 13.24 3.95 3.75
CA ARG A 216 13.55 2.54 3.41
C ARG A 216 12.31 1.69 3.53
N ALA A 217 12.29 0.54 2.87
CA ALA A 217 11.23 -0.44 3.03
C ALA A 217 11.71 -1.89 2.91
N ILE A 218 10.91 -2.82 3.44
CA ILE A 218 11.00 -4.26 3.18
C ILE A 218 9.78 -4.75 2.42
N TRP A 219 9.99 -5.75 1.57
CA TRP A 219 8.94 -6.47 0.88
C TRP A 219 8.79 -7.87 1.48
N LEU A 220 7.62 -8.13 2.05
CA LEU A 220 7.25 -9.40 2.65
C LEU A 220 6.37 -10.23 1.70
N THR A 221 6.79 -11.46 1.43
CA THR A 221 6.07 -12.46 0.62
C THR A 221 6.05 -13.79 1.36
N HIS A 222 4.85 -14.37 1.54
CA HIS A 222 4.66 -15.67 2.24
C HIS A 222 5.46 -15.82 3.55
N GLY A 223 5.51 -14.76 4.34
CA GLY A 223 6.19 -14.73 5.63
C GLY A 223 7.71 -14.54 5.58
N THR A 224 8.30 -14.34 4.41
CA THR A 224 9.74 -14.11 4.21
C THR A 224 10.02 -12.73 3.61
N VAL A 225 11.13 -12.10 3.98
CA VAL A 225 11.60 -10.86 3.35
C VAL A 225 12.23 -11.21 2.01
N THR A 226 11.66 -10.67 0.92
CA THR A 226 12.15 -10.91 -0.45
C THR A 226 12.98 -9.76 -1.00
N GLY A 227 12.87 -8.57 -0.40
CA GLY A 227 13.69 -7.41 -0.74
C GLY A 227 13.68 -6.37 0.37
N GLU A 228 14.74 -5.57 0.42
CA GLU A 228 14.92 -4.45 1.34
C GLU A 228 15.73 -3.36 0.63
N GLY A 229 15.34 -2.09 0.75
CA GLY A 229 16.14 -1.00 0.21
C GLY A 229 15.35 0.27 -0.05
N ASP A 230 15.73 0.96 -1.13
CA ASP A 230 15.06 2.16 -1.60
C ASP A 230 13.57 1.88 -1.91
N PRO A 231 12.63 2.69 -1.40
CA PRO A 231 11.20 2.47 -1.61
C PRO A 231 10.78 2.51 -3.07
N SER A 232 11.40 3.31 -3.94
CA SER A 232 11.01 3.42 -5.35
C SER A 232 11.39 2.15 -6.09
N GLU A 233 12.64 1.72 -5.96
CA GLU A 233 13.16 0.49 -6.56
C GLU A 233 12.38 -0.74 -6.06
N LEU A 234 12.17 -0.84 -4.74
CA LEU A 234 11.45 -1.96 -4.15
C LEU A 234 9.99 -2.04 -4.61
N VAL A 235 9.33 -0.90 -4.79
CA VAL A 235 7.96 -0.85 -5.31
C VAL A 235 7.92 -1.20 -6.80
N ASP A 236 8.92 -0.80 -7.58
CA ASP A 236 9.05 -1.23 -8.98
C ASP A 236 9.20 -2.76 -9.06
N ASP A 237 10.11 -3.36 -8.29
CA ASP A 237 10.32 -4.81 -8.23
C ASP A 237 9.09 -5.58 -7.75
N TYR A 238 8.42 -5.07 -6.71
CA TYR A 238 7.15 -5.60 -6.23
C TYR A 238 6.11 -5.59 -7.35
N THR A 239 5.94 -4.45 -8.01
CA THR A 239 4.95 -4.25 -9.07
C THR A 239 5.25 -5.16 -10.27
N GLU A 240 6.53 -5.30 -10.64
CA GLU A 240 6.99 -6.18 -11.70
C GLU A 240 6.67 -7.65 -11.38
N THR A 241 6.90 -8.08 -10.14
CA THR A 241 6.62 -9.45 -9.71
C THR A 241 5.13 -9.73 -9.62
N MET A 242 4.33 -8.79 -9.08
CA MET A 242 2.88 -8.98 -8.91
C MET A 242 2.12 -9.03 -10.23
N LEU A 243 2.64 -8.36 -11.26
CA LEU A 243 2.02 -8.34 -12.58
C LEU A 243 2.40 -9.54 -13.46
N GLY A 244 3.45 -10.31 -13.08
CA GLY A 244 3.87 -11.55 -13.75
C GLY A 244 4.58 -11.34 -15.10
N ASN A 245 5.70 -12.07 -15.30
CA ASN A 245 6.53 -12.15 -16.52
C ASN A 245 6.57 -10.89 -17.39
N ILE A 246 7.39 -9.93 -16.97
CA ILE A 246 7.82 -8.83 -17.81
C ILE A 246 8.99 -9.30 -18.68
N ASN A 247 8.76 -9.34 -19.99
CA ASN A 247 9.88 -9.39 -20.93
C ASN A 247 10.45 -7.98 -21.05
N ARG A 248 11.65 -7.74 -20.50
CA ARG A 248 12.37 -6.49 -20.74
C ARG A 248 12.81 -6.44 -22.20
N GLY A 249 12.32 -5.47 -22.95
CA GLY A 249 12.87 -5.17 -24.29
C GLY A 249 14.31 -4.68 -24.17
N GLY A 250 15.13 -4.87 -25.20
CA GLY A 250 16.54 -4.44 -25.23
C GLY A 250 16.75 -2.91 -25.07
N ASP A 251 15.68 -2.14 -25.02
CA ASP A 251 15.62 -0.69 -24.83
C ASP A 251 15.17 -0.26 -23.41
N GLY A 252 14.95 -1.20 -22.49
CA GLY A 252 14.48 -0.92 -21.13
C GLY A 252 12.96 -0.79 -20.98
N SER A 253 12.18 -1.07 -22.05
CA SER A 253 10.72 -1.09 -21.98
C SER A 253 10.18 -2.33 -21.23
N VAL A 254 9.20 -2.11 -20.35
CA VAL A 254 8.43 -3.15 -19.66
C VAL A 254 7.35 -3.67 -20.60
N ARG A 255 7.50 -4.91 -21.10
CA ARG A 255 6.52 -5.52 -22.03
C ARG A 255 5.55 -6.43 -21.28
N ARG A 256 4.27 -6.38 -21.62
CA ARG A 256 3.17 -7.15 -21.01
C ARG A 256 2.38 -7.90 -22.10
N GLY A 257 1.79 -9.06 -21.78
CA GLY A 257 0.85 -9.79 -22.66
C GLY A 257 1.32 -11.19 -23.11
N SER A 258 0.48 -11.89 -23.90
CA SER A 258 0.73 -13.25 -24.41
C SER A 258 1.92 -13.37 -25.37
N GLY A 259 2.46 -12.23 -25.84
CA GLY A 259 3.53 -12.17 -26.83
C GLY A 259 3.07 -12.41 -28.28
N GLU A 260 1.78 -12.68 -28.50
CA GLU A 260 1.20 -12.96 -29.83
C GLU A 260 1.19 -11.73 -30.75
N ILE A 261 1.09 -10.54 -30.16
CA ILE A 261 1.38 -9.25 -30.77
C ILE A 261 2.42 -8.51 -29.92
N GLN A 262 3.37 -7.88 -30.58
CA GLN A 262 4.47 -7.17 -29.94
C GLN A 262 4.59 -5.77 -30.52
N ILE A 263 4.65 -4.76 -29.65
CA ILE A 263 5.01 -3.41 -30.07
C ILE A 263 6.52 -3.37 -30.28
N SER A 264 6.95 -3.03 -31.49
CA SER A 264 8.36 -2.97 -31.88
C SER A 264 8.96 -1.59 -31.65
N SER A 265 8.19 -0.52 -31.87
CA SER A 265 8.61 0.86 -31.57
C SER A 265 7.42 1.79 -31.44
N VAL A 266 7.65 2.94 -30.79
CA VAL A 266 6.68 4.03 -30.69
C VAL A 266 7.35 5.33 -31.14
N GLU A 267 6.73 6.01 -32.08
CA GLU A 267 7.20 7.30 -32.61
C GLU A 267 6.19 8.39 -32.29
N LEU A 268 6.69 9.57 -31.96
CA LEU A 268 5.89 10.74 -31.59
C LEU A 268 6.04 11.82 -32.67
N PHE A 269 4.93 12.35 -33.14
CA PHE A 269 4.85 13.44 -34.11
C PHE A 269 4.02 14.58 -33.53
N VAL A 270 4.37 15.82 -33.88
CA VAL A 270 3.68 17.04 -33.44
C VAL A 270 3.22 17.83 -34.65
N GLY A 271 1.96 18.24 -34.67
CA GLY A 271 1.32 18.88 -35.82
C GLY A 271 1.31 17.98 -37.06
N ASP A 272 1.60 18.57 -38.23
CA ASP A 272 1.66 17.86 -39.52
C ASP A 272 3.09 17.41 -39.89
N SER A 273 4.03 17.44 -38.93
CA SER A 273 5.40 16.98 -39.15
C SER A 273 5.45 15.45 -39.31
N GLU A 274 6.18 14.98 -40.32
CA GLU A 274 6.55 13.56 -40.50
C GLU A 274 7.92 13.23 -39.90
N LEU A 275 8.58 14.19 -39.24
CA LEU A 275 9.80 13.95 -38.49
C LEU A 275 9.45 13.61 -37.03
N PRO A 276 9.91 12.46 -36.49
CA PRO A 276 9.64 12.08 -35.13
C PRO A 276 10.38 12.99 -34.14
N VAL A 277 9.69 13.38 -33.08
CA VAL A 277 10.20 14.23 -32.01
C VAL A 277 10.17 13.48 -30.68
N LYS A 278 10.87 13.99 -29.67
CA LYS A 278 10.89 13.40 -28.32
C LYS A 278 10.07 14.18 -27.30
N ARG A 279 9.51 15.32 -27.69
CA ARG A 279 8.83 16.27 -26.81
C ARG A 279 7.70 16.97 -27.55
N PHE A 280 6.63 17.25 -26.83
CA PHE A 280 5.51 18.08 -27.25
C PHE A 280 5.16 19.04 -26.11
N ARG A 281 4.28 20.00 -26.35
CA ARG A 281 3.77 20.98 -25.38
C ARG A 281 2.29 20.76 -25.13
N THR A 282 1.81 21.22 -23.98
CA THR A 282 0.37 21.34 -23.72
C THR A 282 -0.29 22.15 -24.82
N GLY A 283 -1.39 21.65 -25.38
CA GLY A 283 -2.09 22.28 -26.51
C GLY A 283 -1.65 21.80 -27.89
N ASP A 284 -0.58 21.02 -28.00
CA ASP A 284 -0.13 20.49 -29.29
C ASP A 284 -1.05 19.38 -29.78
N ARG A 285 -1.28 19.34 -31.10
CA ARG A 285 -1.79 18.16 -31.80
C ARG A 285 -0.68 17.12 -31.88
N VAL A 286 -0.92 15.94 -31.31
CA VAL A 286 0.07 14.87 -31.16
C VAL A 286 -0.40 13.63 -31.90
N ARG A 287 0.48 13.02 -32.69
CA ARG A 287 0.27 11.71 -33.30
C ARG A 287 1.32 10.74 -32.78
N LEU A 288 0.85 9.62 -32.24
CA LEU A 288 1.68 8.54 -31.72
C LEU A 288 1.54 7.35 -32.65
N ARG A 289 2.63 6.96 -33.32
CA ARG A 289 2.67 5.81 -34.21
C ARG A 289 3.25 4.62 -33.47
N LEU A 290 2.46 3.57 -33.39
CA LEU A 290 2.77 2.34 -32.69
C LEU A 290 3.04 1.26 -33.71
N HIS A 291 4.31 0.89 -33.89
CA HIS A 291 4.69 -0.20 -34.77
C HIS A 291 4.51 -1.53 -34.03
N TYR A 292 3.89 -2.49 -34.68
CA TYR A 292 3.64 -3.82 -34.11
C TYR A 292 4.08 -4.94 -35.04
N GLN A 293 4.33 -6.09 -34.45
CA GLN A 293 4.57 -7.37 -35.09
C GLN A 293 3.67 -8.42 -34.45
N ALA A 294 2.82 -9.09 -35.24
CA ALA A 294 1.94 -10.16 -34.81
C ALA A 294 2.27 -11.46 -35.55
N GLU A 295 2.62 -12.51 -34.81
CA GLU A 295 2.95 -13.82 -35.40
C GLU A 295 1.72 -14.54 -35.96
N LYS A 296 0.53 -14.24 -35.41
CA LYS A 296 -0.76 -14.79 -35.82
C LYS A 296 -1.77 -13.66 -35.97
N SER A 297 -2.83 -13.91 -36.75
CA SER A 297 -3.93 -12.95 -36.86
C SER A 297 -4.65 -12.83 -35.52
N ILE A 298 -4.66 -11.62 -34.98
CA ILE A 298 -5.32 -11.33 -33.72
C ILE A 298 -6.67 -10.66 -33.99
N PRO A 299 -7.80 -11.30 -33.63
CA PRO A 299 -9.11 -10.69 -33.75
C PRO A 299 -9.32 -9.63 -32.66
N ARG A 300 -9.96 -8.51 -33.04
CA ARG A 300 -10.42 -7.45 -32.13
C ARG A 300 -9.40 -6.99 -31.09
N PRO A 301 -8.19 -6.57 -31.49
CA PRO A 301 -7.19 -6.11 -30.55
C PRO A 301 -7.59 -4.76 -29.93
N VAL A 302 -7.44 -4.66 -28.61
CA VAL A 302 -7.57 -3.38 -27.90
C VAL A 302 -6.19 -2.80 -27.70
N ILE A 303 -5.99 -1.60 -28.22
CA ILE A 303 -4.75 -0.86 -28.12
C ILE A 303 -4.98 0.25 -27.13
N ALA A 304 -4.15 0.30 -26.09
CA ALA A 304 -4.22 1.30 -25.04
C ALA A 304 -2.91 2.10 -25.00
N PHE A 305 -3.07 3.38 -24.73
CA PHE A 305 -1.97 4.32 -24.63
C PHE A 305 -2.05 5.02 -23.28
N THR A 306 -0.95 5.09 -22.54
CA THR A 306 -0.93 5.73 -21.22
C THR A 306 0.10 6.86 -21.20
N ILE A 307 -0.33 8.05 -20.79
CA ILE A 307 0.56 9.16 -20.41
C ILE A 307 0.66 9.15 -18.89
N GLU A 308 1.88 9.08 -18.37
CA GLU A 308 2.15 9.10 -16.94
C GLU A 308 3.04 10.31 -16.60
N HIS A 309 2.80 10.89 -15.44
CA HIS A 309 3.75 11.82 -14.85
C HIS A 309 4.97 11.02 -14.37
N LEU A 310 6.18 11.62 -14.38
CA LEU A 310 7.39 10.95 -13.84
C LEU A 310 7.27 10.50 -12.38
N GLY A 311 6.33 11.09 -11.63
CA GLY A 311 5.97 10.67 -10.27
C GLY A 311 5.03 9.45 -10.22
N GLY A 312 4.76 8.78 -11.34
CA GLY A 312 3.95 7.55 -11.41
C GLY A 312 2.44 7.75 -11.47
N SER A 313 1.91 8.97 -11.36
CA SER A 313 0.48 9.24 -11.54
C SER A 313 0.09 9.20 -13.02
N THR A 314 -0.87 8.36 -13.38
CA THR A 314 -1.45 8.34 -14.73
C THR A 314 -2.21 9.64 -15.02
N VAL A 315 -1.85 10.31 -16.11
CA VAL A 315 -2.53 11.51 -16.60
C VAL A 315 -3.72 11.14 -17.47
N THR A 316 -3.53 10.22 -18.42
CA THR A 316 -4.60 9.70 -19.26
C THR A 316 -4.24 8.32 -19.80
N ALA A 317 -5.24 7.49 -20.09
CA ALA A 317 -5.07 6.12 -20.57
C ALA A 317 -6.10 5.72 -21.66
N PRO A 318 -6.23 6.48 -22.78
CA PRO A 318 -7.23 6.15 -23.79
C PRO A 318 -6.96 4.79 -24.44
N CYS A 319 -8.02 4.03 -24.71
CA CYS A 319 -7.92 2.83 -25.52
C CYS A 319 -8.92 2.81 -26.69
N THR A 320 -8.63 1.99 -27.70
CA THR A 320 -9.48 1.83 -28.89
C THR A 320 -10.90 1.40 -28.58
N ARG A 321 -11.12 0.76 -27.42
CA ARG A 321 -12.46 0.41 -26.93
C ARG A 321 -13.26 1.64 -26.51
N ASP A 322 -12.63 2.60 -25.83
CA ASP A 322 -13.30 3.78 -25.29
C ASP A 322 -13.84 4.68 -26.40
N VAL A 323 -13.14 4.72 -27.53
CA VAL A 323 -13.52 5.49 -28.72
C VAL A 323 -14.29 4.67 -29.76
N GLY A 324 -14.58 3.39 -29.49
CA GLY A 324 -15.33 2.51 -30.38
C GLY A 324 -14.60 2.12 -31.68
N LEU A 325 -13.28 2.32 -31.76
CA LEU A 325 -12.45 2.06 -32.94
C LEU A 325 -11.60 0.79 -32.76
N ILE A 326 -12.25 -0.34 -32.55
CA ILE A 326 -11.56 -1.63 -32.40
C ILE A 326 -11.33 -2.23 -33.80
N PRO A 327 -10.07 -2.47 -34.23
CA PRO A 327 -9.80 -3.14 -35.51
C PRO A 327 -10.42 -4.54 -35.55
N ASP A 328 -10.86 -5.01 -36.72
CA ASP A 328 -11.41 -6.37 -36.83
C ASP A 328 -10.35 -7.44 -36.60
N ALA A 329 -9.15 -7.24 -37.16
CA ALA A 329 -7.97 -8.05 -36.86
C ALA A 329 -6.66 -7.29 -37.14
N LEU A 330 -5.58 -7.68 -36.45
CA LEU A 330 -4.21 -7.28 -36.77
C LEU A 330 -3.34 -8.51 -37.00
N SER A 331 -2.51 -8.50 -38.05
CA SER A 331 -1.61 -9.59 -38.38
C SER A 331 -0.33 -9.05 -39.02
N GLY A 332 0.77 -9.83 -38.97
CA GLY A 332 2.05 -9.46 -39.56
C GLY A 332 2.65 -8.19 -38.93
N ASN A 333 3.42 -7.44 -39.73
CA ASN A 333 4.00 -6.17 -39.31
C ASN A 333 3.09 -5.02 -39.75
N GLY A 334 2.83 -4.07 -38.87
CA GLY A 334 2.01 -2.90 -39.19
C GLY A 334 2.23 -1.76 -38.21
N ALA A 335 1.45 -0.70 -38.39
CA ALA A 335 1.47 0.45 -37.48
C ALA A 335 0.05 0.93 -37.20
N VAL A 336 -0.15 1.46 -35.99
CA VAL A 336 -1.40 2.11 -35.58
C VAL A 336 -1.07 3.53 -35.16
N ASP A 337 -1.82 4.50 -35.69
CA ASP A 337 -1.68 5.91 -35.33
C ASP A 337 -2.79 6.28 -34.34
N VAL A 338 -2.40 6.79 -33.18
CA VAL A 338 -3.29 7.42 -32.21
C VAL A 338 -3.08 8.93 -32.31
N VAL A 339 -4.14 9.66 -32.65
CA VAL A 339 -4.11 11.12 -32.81
C VAL A 339 -4.86 11.76 -31.66
N LEU A 340 -4.19 12.67 -30.97
CA LEU A 340 -4.74 13.53 -29.95
C LEU A 340 -4.72 14.96 -30.50
N ASP A 341 -5.90 15.51 -30.80
CA ASP A 341 -5.99 16.83 -31.43
C ASP A 341 -5.63 17.99 -30.49
N ASP A 342 -5.80 17.79 -29.18
CA ASP A 342 -5.40 18.74 -28.14
C ASP A 342 -4.96 17.98 -26.87
N VAL A 343 -3.68 18.10 -26.51
CA VAL A 343 -3.13 17.47 -25.31
C VAL A 343 -3.08 18.48 -24.16
N ALA A 344 -4.13 18.49 -23.33
CA ALA A 344 -4.23 19.35 -22.16
C ALA A 344 -3.53 18.73 -20.91
N LEU A 345 -2.26 19.09 -20.66
CA LEU A 345 -1.50 18.68 -19.47
C LEU A 345 -1.32 19.85 -18.49
N THR A 346 -1.35 19.57 -17.19
CA THR A 346 -1.06 20.57 -16.14
C THR A 346 0.40 21.05 -16.22
N SER A 347 0.63 22.33 -15.92
CA SER A 347 1.84 23.09 -16.31
C SER A 347 3.16 22.74 -15.59
N THR A 348 3.21 21.65 -14.81
CA THR A 348 4.40 21.32 -14.01
C THR A 348 4.72 19.83 -14.11
N GLY A 349 5.64 19.47 -15.02
CA GLY A 349 6.21 18.12 -15.04
C GLY A 349 6.74 17.68 -16.40
N ARG A 350 7.81 16.86 -16.41
CA ARG A 350 8.17 16.04 -17.57
C ARG A 350 7.30 14.77 -17.52
N THR A 351 6.72 14.37 -18.65
CA THR A 351 5.86 13.19 -18.77
C THR A 351 6.59 12.05 -19.48
N SER A 352 6.30 10.81 -19.09
CA SER A 352 6.71 9.60 -19.79
C SER A 352 5.51 8.95 -20.47
N THR A 353 5.77 8.23 -21.54
CA THR A 353 4.76 7.61 -22.37
C THR A 353 4.95 6.10 -22.33
N THR A 354 3.93 5.38 -21.85
CA THR A 354 3.93 3.92 -21.72
C THR A 354 2.82 3.37 -22.61
N THR A 355 3.13 2.35 -23.41
CA THR A 355 2.16 1.73 -24.32
C THR A 355 1.84 0.30 -23.87
N CYS A 356 0.57 -0.10 -23.92
CA CYS A 356 0.14 -1.48 -23.63
C CYS A 356 -0.85 -1.99 -24.70
N THR A 357 -0.70 -3.26 -25.10
CA THR A 357 -1.64 -3.97 -25.98
C THR A 357 -2.16 -5.21 -25.28
N TRP A 358 -3.48 -5.45 -25.30
CA TRP A 358 -4.09 -6.66 -24.72
C TRP A 358 -5.21 -7.23 -25.62
N HIS A 359 -5.42 -8.54 -25.52
CA HIS A 359 -6.46 -9.28 -26.24
C HIS A 359 -7.52 -9.79 -25.27
N TYR A 360 -8.78 -9.68 -25.68
CA TYR A 360 -9.88 -10.27 -24.94
C TYR A 360 -9.92 -11.78 -25.23
N GLY A 361 -9.33 -12.57 -24.34
CA GLY A 361 -9.20 -14.01 -24.57
C GLY A 361 -8.69 -14.87 -23.41
N SER A 362 -8.70 -14.37 -22.17
CA SER A 362 -8.69 -15.22 -20.95
C SER A 362 -8.93 -14.32 -19.74
N MET A 363 -10.13 -14.40 -19.17
CA MET A 363 -10.33 -14.13 -17.74
C MET A 363 -9.62 -15.20 -16.92
#